data_AF-A2GKR3-F1
#
_entry.id   AF-A2GKR3-F1
#
_cell.length_a   1.000
_cell.length_b   1.000
_cell.length_c   1.000
_cell.angle_alpha   90.00
_cell.angle_beta   90.00
_cell.angle_gamma   90.00
#
_symmetry.space_group_name_H-M   'P 1'
#
loop_
_entity.id
_entity.type
_entity.pdbx_description
1 polymer ?
#
loop_
_entity_poly.entity_id
_entity_poly.type
_entity_poly.pdbx_seq_one_letter_code
_entity_poly.pdbx_strand_id
1 'polypeptide(L)'
;MNQELVWNFEYTVAHVSDYISEYMIFNLFKPEDIKNILKAATLTPDEFIDLMRQSVPTVKASDLYKYTRNTRISISNLEEVIRVLKTIQKYMKLRYIDAIINIFCQTNEEITSSKAKISNLENQIEKLKSELNKLLNSERENLFLRSQIKKAEYIIVQNNKINTKLNRNIEAKEAKIVQINTENKKLKQFIKEKDANIVQITEENKRLKKALEEKEAKVGVRYILGKMTF
;
A
#
# COMPACT_ATOMS: atom_id res chain seq x y z
N MET A 1 -36.24 76.64 -36.08
CA MET A 1 -35.02 76.27 -35.32
C MET A 1 -34.94 74.76 -35.31
N ASN A 2 -34.12 74.16 -36.18
CA ASN A 2 -33.78 72.74 -36.05
C ASN A 2 -32.67 72.66 -35.01
N GLN A 3 -33.00 72.33 -33.77
CA GLN A 3 -31.99 71.90 -32.81
C GLN A 3 -31.44 70.58 -33.35
N GLU A 4 -30.18 70.58 -33.77
CA GLU A 4 -29.45 69.32 -33.96
C GLU A 4 -29.50 68.58 -32.62
N LEU A 5 -30.08 67.38 -32.63
CA LEU A 5 -30.06 66.48 -31.48
C LEU A 5 -28.58 66.19 -31.18
N VAL A 6 -28.03 66.82 -30.16
CA VAL A 6 -26.66 66.55 -29.72
C VAL A 6 -26.69 65.21 -28.99
N TRP A 7 -26.30 64.16 -29.70
CA TRP A 7 -26.19 62.81 -29.15
C TRP A 7 -25.20 62.80 -27.99
N ASN A 8 -25.62 62.30 -26.83
CA ASN A 8 -24.70 62.09 -25.71
C ASN A 8 -23.80 60.89 -26.05
N PHE A 9 -22.58 61.20 -26.50
CA PHE A 9 -21.61 60.19 -26.91
C PHE A 9 -21.25 59.22 -25.78
N GLU A 10 -21.06 59.73 -24.56
CA GLU A 10 -20.71 58.91 -23.40
C GLU A 10 -21.82 57.93 -23.05
N TYR A 11 -23.07 58.40 -23.04
CA TYR A 11 -24.25 57.55 -22.87
C TYR A 11 -24.34 56.49 -23.98
N THR A 12 -24.13 56.90 -25.23
CA THR A 12 -24.22 55.98 -26.38
C THR A 12 -23.19 54.86 -26.29
N VAL A 13 -21.95 55.18 -25.87
CA VAL A 13 -20.89 54.18 -25.68
C VAL A 13 -21.21 53.26 -24.49
N ALA A 14 -21.71 53.81 -23.38
CA ALA A 14 -22.09 53.02 -22.20
C ALA A 14 -23.24 52.04 -22.47
N HIS A 15 -24.14 52.40 -23.39
CA HIS A 15 -25.31 51.61 -23.79
C HIS A 15 -25.19 50.99 -25.18
N VAL A 16 -23.97 50.86 -25.72
CA VAL A 16 -23.73 50.36 -27.09
C VAL A 16 -24.35 48.97 -27.33
N SER A 17 -24.37 48.13 -26.30
CA SER A 17 -24.96 46.79 -26.32
C SER A 17 -26.46 46.83 -26.63
N ASP A 18 -27.18 47.80 -26.05
CA ASP A 18 -28.62 47.97 -26.27
C ASP A 18 -28.85 48.29 -27.77
N TYR A 19 -28.11 49.25 -28.32
CA TYR A 19 -28.20 49.62 -29.74
C TYR A 19 -27.80 48.50 -30.71
N ILE A 20 -26.86 47.62 -30.33
CA ILE A 20 -26.51 46.42 -31.11
C ILE A 20 -27.67 45.42 -31.07
N SER A 21 -28.20 45.14 -29.88
CA SER A 21 -29.28 44.17 -29.68
C SER A 21 -30.58 44.56 -30.37
N GLU A 22 -30.86 45.86 -30.46
CA GLU A 22 -32.04 46.43 -31.14
C GLU A 22 -31.83 46.65 -32.64
N TYR A 23 -30.71 46.21 -33.21
CA TYR A 23 -30.38 46.40 -34.63
C TYR A 23 -30.39 47.88 -35.06
N MET A 24 -29.93 48.80 -34.19
CA MET A 24 -29.97 50.25 -34.43
C MET A 24 -28.66 50.88 -34.90
N ILE A 25 -27.48 50.29 -34.60
CA ILE A 25 -26.16 50.87 -34.95
C ILE A 25 -26.05 51.42 -36.40
N PHE A 26 -26.31 50.60 -37.42
CA PHE A 26 -26.15 51.03 -38.82
C PHE A 26 -27.34 51.84 -39.37
N ASN A 27 -28.47 51.86 -38.65
CA ASN A 27 -29.69 52.54 -39.07
C ASN A 27 -29.80 53.94 -38.47
N LEU A 28 -29.25 54.14 -37.27
CA LEU A 28 -29.40 55.38 -36.50
C LEU A 28 -28.20 56.32 -36.64
N PHE A 29 -26.98 55.77 -36.67
CA PHE A 29 -25.76 56.57 -36.58
C PHE A 29 -25.10 56.76 -37.95
N LYS A 30 -24.48 57.93 -38.14
CA LYS A 30 -23.70 58.20 -39.36
C LYS A 30 -22.38 57.40 -39.33
N PRO A 31 -21.77 57.15 -40.49
CA PRO A 31 -20.49 56.41 -40.59
C PRO A 31 -19.38 56.84 -39.63
N GLU A 32 -19.17 58.15 -39.41
CA GLU A 32 -18.11 58.64 -38.52
C GLU A 32 -18.48 58.44 -37.04
N ASP A 33 -19.77 58.55 -36.70
CA ASP A 33 -20.27 58.31 -35.34
C ASP A 33 -20.12 56.83 -34.98
N ILE A 34 -20.51 55.92 -35.88
CA ILE A 34 -20.35 54.46 -35.70
C ILE A 34 -18.89 54.14 -35.37
N LYS A 35 -17.95 54.67 -36.16
CA LYS A 35 -16.51 54.45 -35.97
C LYS A 35 -16.04 54.97 -34.61
N ASN A 36 -16.52 56.11 -34.15
CA ASN A 36 -16.14 56.69 -32.86
C ASN A 36 -16.74 55.90 -31.68
N ILE A 37 -18.02 55.53 -31.78
CA ILE A 37 -18.72 54.71 -30.78
C ILE A 37 -18.00 53.37 -30.62
N LEU A 38 -17.77 52.66 -31.73
CA LEU A 38 -17.16 51.34 -31.72
C LEU A 38 -15.68 51.34 -31.31
N LYS A 39 -14.97 52.45 -31.53
CA LYS A 39 -13.59 52.64 -31.04
C LYS A 39 -13.53 52.81 -29.52
N ALA A 40 -14.54 53.44 -28.93
CA ALA A 40 -14.63 53.67 -27.49
C ALA A 40 -15.24 52.47 -26.74
N ALA A 41 -16.07 51.67 -27.42
CA ALA A 41 -16.68 50.47 -26.88
C ALA A 41 -15.70 49.31 -26.73
N THR A 42 -15.98 48.44 -25.76
CA THR A 42 -15.41 47.09 -25.67
C THR A 42 -16.55 46.10 -25.78
N LEU A 43 -16.55 45.30 -26.84
CA LEU A 43 -17.60 44.33 -27.12
C LEU A 43 -17.19 42.93 -26.66
N THR A 44 -18.17 42.13 -26.26
CA THR A 44 -18.04 40.68 -26.17
C THR A 44 -18.01 40.06 -27.58
N PRO A 45 -17.54 38.81 -27.72
CA PRO A 45 -17.58 38.10 -28.99
C PRO A 45 -19.00 38.01 -29.57
N ASP A 46 -20.02 37.80 -28.74
CA ASP A 46 -21.42 37.69 -29.16
C ASP A 46 -21.97 39.03 -29.67
N GLU A 47 -21.75 40.13 -28.94
CA GLU A 47 -22.15 41.47 -29.40
C GLU A 47 -21.46 41.85 -30.71
N PHE A 48 -20.17 41.51 -30.87
CA PHE A 48 -19.48 41.74 -32.14
C PHE A 48 -20.08 40.90 -33.28
N ILE A 49 -20.47 39.65 -33.01
CA ILE A 49 -21.13 38.79 -34.00
C ILE A 49 -22.49 39.37 -34.41
N ASP A 50 -23.27 39.87 -33.46
CA ASP A 50 -24.57 40.45 -33.72
C ASP A 50 -24.47 41.79 -34.48
N LEU A 51 -23.48 42.63 -34.14
CA LEU A 51 -23.11 43.80 -34.93
C LEU A 51 -22.79 43.40 -36.39
N MET A 52 -22.00 42.35 -36.60
CA MET A 52 -21.66 41.89 -37.96
C MET A 52 -22.90 41.40 -38.72
N ARG A 53 -23.82 40.70 -38.05
CA ARG A 53 -25.09 40.24 -38.64
C ARG A 53 -25.97 41.42 -39.06
N GLN A 54 -26.09 42.43 -38.21
CA GLN A 54 -26.89 43.63 -38.44
C GLN A 54 -26.44 44.39 -39.70
N SER A 55 -25.15 44.32 -40.06
CA SER A 55 -24.60 45.01 -41.23
C SER A 55 -25.17 44.53 -42.58
N VAL A 56 -25.79 43.36 -42.64
CA VAL A 56 -26.32 42.77 -43.88
C VAL A 56 -27.82 43.08 -44.00
N PRO A 57 -28.30 43.57 -45.16
CA PRO A 57 -27.57 43.80 -46.43
C PRO A 57 -27.08 45.24 -46.63
N THR A 58 -27.28 46.13 -45.66
CA THR A 58 -27.18 47.60 -45.82
C THR A 58 -25.74 48.11 -45.94
N VAL A 59 -24.75 47.40 -45.41
CA VAL A 59 -23.36 47.83 -45.34
C VAL A 59 -22.48 46.97 -46.23
N LYS A 60 -21.67 47.62 -47.07
CA LYS A 60 -20.66 46.93 -47.89
C LYS A 60 -19.53 46.42 -47.01
N ALA A 61 -18.98 45.24 -47.33
CA ALA A 61 -17.87 44.63 -46.61
C ALA A 61 -16.66 45.58 -46.39
N SER A 62 -16.33 46.41 -47.38
CA SER A 62 -15.25 47.40 -47.29
C SER A 62 -15.52 48.51 -46.29
N ASP A 63 -16.79 48.91 -46.14
CA ASP A 63 -17.19 49.97 -45.21
C ASP A 63 -17.34 49.40 -43.80
N LEU A 64 -17.87 48.18 -43.68
CA LEU A 64 -17.88 47.42 -42.42
C LEU A 64 -16.46 47.31 -41.83
N TYR A 65 -15.47 46.94 -42.63
CA TYR A 65 -14.08 46.91 -42.19
C TYR A 65 -13.60 48.28 -41.67
N LYS A 66 -13.94 49.39 -42.34
CA LYS A 66 -13.54 50.74 -41.89
C LYS A 66 -14.18 51.11 -40.55
N TYR A 67 -15.44 50.73 -40.34
CA TYR A 67 -16.19 51.05 -39.12
C TYR A 67 -15.68 50.27 -37.91
N THR A 68 -15.30 49.00 -38.10
CA THR A 68 -15.06 48.09 -36.97
C THR A 68 -13.60 47.72 -36.74
N ARG A 69 -12.65 48.11 -37.62
CA ARG A 69 -11.22 47.74 -37.49
C ARG A 69 -10.55 48.17 -36.18
N ASN A 70 -11.11 49.16 -35.48
CA ASN A 70 -10.59 49.69 -34.22
C ASN A 70 -11.41 49.25 -33.00
N THR A 71 -12.41 48.37 -33.19
CA THR A 71 -13.26 47.88 -32.11
C THR A 71 -12.48 46.95 -31.20
N ARG A 72 -12.56 47.18 -29.89
CA ARG A 72 -11.98 46.27 -28.91
C ARG A 72 -12.95 45.13 -28.65
N ILE A 73 -12.45 43.90 -28.67
CA ILE A 73 -13.22 42.70 -28.35
C ILE A 73 -12.58 42.02 -27.14
N SER A 74 -13.38 41.72 -26.11
CA SER A 74 -12.94 41.01 -24.91
C SER A 74 -12.96 39.50 -25.16
N ILE A 75 -11.80 38.93 -25.48
CA ILE A 75 -11.64 37.50 -25.80
C ILE A 75 -10.98 36.78 -24.62
N SER A 76 -11.56 35.68 -24.18
CA SER A 76 -11.12 34.89 -23.03
C SER A 76 -10.47 33.55 -23.39
N ASN A 77 -10.75 33.01 -24.58
CA ASN A 77 -10.27 31.69 -24.99
C ASN A 77 -10.13 31.54 -26.52
N LEU A 78 -9.50 30.45 -26.95
CA LEU A 78 -9.21 30.18 -28.36
C LEU A 78 -10.46 29.91 -29.20
N GLU A 79 -11.51 29.34 -28.60
CA GLU A 79 -12.79 29.11 -29.29
C GLU A 79 -13.45 30.44 -29.68
N GLU A 80 -13.44 31.41 -28.77
CA GLU A 80 -13.89 32.78 -29.03
C GLU A 80 -13.07 33.46 -30.12
N VAL A 81 -11.72 33.32 -30.13
CA VAL A 81 -10.86 33.81 -31.23
C VAL A 81 -11.34 33.26 -32.56
N ILE A 82 -11.54 31.93 -32.65
CA ILE A 82 -11.96 31.26 -33.89
C ILE A 82 -13.34 31.77 -34.34
N ARG A 83 -14.29 31.94 -33.42
CA ARG A 83 -15.64 32.47 -33.73
C ARG A 83 -15.59 33.90 -34.28
N VAL A 84 -14.81 34.77 -33.65
CA VAL A 84 -14.63 36.16 -34.11
C VAL A 84 -13.98 36.19 -35.48
N LEU A 85 -12.91 35.43 -35.70
CA LEU A 85 -12.20 35.38 -36.99
C LEU A 85 -13.08 34.83 -38.12
N LYS A 86 -13.87 33.77 -37.88
CA LYS A 86 -14.84 33.24 -38.84
C LYS A 86 -15.89 34.30 -39.21
N THR A 87 -16.30 35.11 -38.25
CA THR A 87 -17.25 36.20 -38.47
C THR A 87 -16.62 37.29 -39.32
N ILE A 88 -15.41 37.74 -38.99
CA ILE A 88 -14.66 38.72 -39.79
C ILE A 88 -14.47 38.20 -41.22
N GLN A 89 -14.02 36.96 -41.38
CA GLN A 89 -13.84 36.29 -42.68
C GLN A 89 -15.14 36.32 -43.50
N LYS A 90 -16.26 35.91 -42.90
CA LYS A 90 -17.58 35.83 -43.56
C LYS A 90 -18.10 37.20 -44.00
N TYR A 91 -18.14 38.18 -43.09
CA TYR A 91 -18.80 39.46 -43.34
C TYR A 91 -17.90 40.48 -44.05
N MET A 92 -16.57 40.40 -43.86
CA MET A 92 -15.61 41.30 -44.52
C MET A 92 -14.94 40.68 -45.75
N LYS A 93 -15.20 39.39 -46.05
CA LYS A 93 -14.67 38.65 -47.22
C LYS A 93 -13.14 38.59 -47.28
N LEU A 94 -12.48 38.50 -46.12
CA LEU A 94 -11.04 38.51 -45.97
C LEU A 94 -10.44 37.10 -46.01
N ARG A 95 -10.17 36.59 -47.23
CA ARG A 95 -9.69 35.21 -47.47
C ARG A 95 -8.34 34.85 -46.83
N TYR A 96 -7.50 35.82 -46.50
CA TYR A 96 -6.23 35.53 -45.82
C TYR A 96 -6.42 35.04 -44.38
N ILE A 97 -7.60 35.28 -43.79
CA ILE A 97 -7.95 34.82 -42.44
C ILE A 97 -8.13 33.30 -42.41
N ASP A 98 -8.43 32.66 -43.55
CA ASP A 98 -8.62 31.21 -43.66
C ASP A 98 -7.41 30.44 -43.10
N ALA A 99 -6.21 30.83 -43.49
CA ALA A 99 -4.97 30.22 -43.00
C ALA A 99 -4.81 30.42 -41.49
N ILE A 100 -5.19 31.58 -40.97
CA ILE A 100 -5.12 31.90 -39.53
C ILE A 100 -6.12 31.03 -38.75
N ILE A 101 -7.36 30.91 -39.23
CA ILE A 101 -8.40 30.05 -38.64
C ILE A 101 -7.91 28.59 -38.63
N ASN A 102 -7.32 28.11 -39.72
CA ASN A 102 -6.84 26.73 -39.82
C ASN A 102 -5.77 26.43 -38.76
N ILE A 103 -4.79 27.32 -38.58
CA ILE A 103 -3.76 27.16 -37.55
C ILE A 103 -4.40 27.15 -36.15
N PHE A 104 -5.29 28.08 -35.85
CA PHE A 104 -5.95 28.10 -34.55
C PHE A 104 -6.83 26.87 -34.30
N CYS A 105 -7.52 26.35 -35.31
CA CYS A 105 -8.26 25.09 -35.21
C CYS A 105 -7.33 23.93 -34.89
N GLN A 106 -6.22 23.78 -35.61
CA GLN A 106 -5.22 22.74 -35.34
C GLN A 106 -4.64 22.86 -33.92
N THR A 107 -4.26 24.06 -33.51
CA THR A 107 -3.75 24.31 -32.15
C THR A 107 -4.79 23.96 -31.08
N ASN A 108 -6.07 24.26 -31.31
CA ASN A 108 -7.13 23.92 -30.37
C ASN A 108 -7.30 22.40 -30.21
N GLU A 109 -7.21 21.65 -31.31
CA GLU A 109 -7.23 20.19 -31.31
C GLU A 109 -6.02 19.59 -30.57
N GLU A 110 -4.82 20.13 -30.82
CA GLU A 110 -3.59 19.74 -30.13
C GLU A 110 -3.66 19.99 -28.62
N ILE A 111 -4.18 21.16 -28.20
CA ILE A 111 -4.43 21.49 -26.79
C ILE A 111 -5.43 20.49 -26.17
N THR A 112 -6.51 20.20 -26.87
CA THR A 112 -7.56 19.28 -26.39
C THR A 112 -7.03 17.86 -26.23
N SER A 113 -6.27 17.37 -27.21
CA SER A 113 -5.60 16.08 -27.18
C SER A 113 -4.59 16.00 -26.03
N SER A 114 -3.79 17.05 -25.85
CA SER A 114 -2.80 17.12 -24.77
C SER A 114 -3.47 17.12 -23.40
N LYS A 115 -4.56 17.86 -23.22
CA LYS A 115 -5.34 17.87 -21.97
C LYS A 115 -5.88 16.49 -21.62
N ALA A 116 -6.39 15.75 -22.60
CA ALA A 116 -6.86 14.38 -22.41
C ALA A 116 -5.72 13.42 -22.00
N LYS A 117 -4.55 13.54 -22.64
CA LYS A 117 -3.36 12.74 -22.28
C LYS A 117 -2.89 13.04 -20.85
N ILE A 118 -2.85 14.31 -20.45
CA ILE A 118 -2.47 14.74 -19.10
C ILE A 118 -3.42 14.11 -18.07
N SER A 119 -4.74 14.22 -18.26
CA SER A 119 -5.73 13.63 -17.35
C SER A 119 -5.58 12.11 -17.24
N ASN A 120 -5.27 11.41 -18.34
CA ASN A 120 -5.01 9.98 -18.30
C ASN A 120 -3.73 9.62 -17.52
N LEU A 121 -2.66 10.41 -17.67
CA LEU A 121 -1.41 10.21 -16.93
C LEU A 121 -1.60 10.47 -15.43
N GLU A 122 -2.36 11.51 -15.06
CA GLU A 122 -2.69 11.80 -13.65
C GLU A 122 -3.43 10.62 -13.00
N ASN A 123 -4.40 10.03 -13.70
CA ASN A 123 -5.10 8.83 -13.23
C ASN A 123 -4.19 7.62 -13.05
N GLN A 124 -3.21 7.42 -13.95
CA GLN A 124 -2.23 6.34 -13.81
C GLN A 124 -1.31 6.56 -12.61
N ILE A 125 -0.87 7.81 -12.38
CA ILE A 125 -0.06 8.17 -11.22
C ILE A 125 -0.79 7.87 -9.91
N GLU A 126 -2.07 8.23 -9.80
CA GLU A 126 -2.86 7.95 -8.59
C GLU A 126 -3.04 6.44 -8.34
N LYS A 127 -3.23 5.64 -9.41
CA LYS A 127 -3.26 4.17 -9.29
C LYS A 127 -1.93 3.62 -8.76
N LEU A 128 -0.81 4.04 -9.34
CA LEU A 128 0.52 3.60 -8.92
C LEU A 128 0.83 3.99 -7.47
N LYS A 129 0.45 5.21 -7.04
CA LYS A 129 0.57 5.62 -5.63
C LYS A 129 -0.21 4.69 -4.70
N SER A 130 -1.43 4.30 -5.09
CA SER A 130 -2.26 3.40 -4.28
C SER A 130 -1.65 1.99 -4.16
N GLU A 131 -1.04 1.48 -5.23
CA GLU A 131 -0.34 0.19 -5.24
C GLU A 131 0.94 0.25 -4.39
N LEU A 132 1.71 1.33 -4.52
CA LEU A 132 2.92 1.55 -3.71
C LEU A 132 2.61 1.54 -2.21
N ASN A 133 1.51 2.19 -1.80
CA ASN A 133 1.08 2.20 -0.40
C ASN A 133 0.72 0.79 0.13
N LYS A 134 0.09 -0.05 -0.71
CA LYS A 134 -0.22 -1.44 -0.35
C LYS A 134 1.07 -2.25 -0.15
N LEU A 135 2.04 -2.11 -1.05
CA LEU A 135 3.33 -2.78 -0.95
C LEU A 135 4.09 -2.36 0.31
N LEU A 136 4.11 -1.07 0.62
CA LEU A 136 4.77 -0.55 1.82
C LEU A 136 4.17 -1.13 3.12
N ASN A 137 2.85 -1.28 3.18
CA ASN A 137 2.18 -1.90 4.33
C ASN A 137 2.54 -3.38 4.45
N SER A 138 2.58 -4.11 3.33
CA SER A 138 3.02 -5.51 3.31
C SER A 138 4.48 -5.66 3.74
N GLU A 139 5.36 -4.73 3.35
CA GLU A 139 6.76 -4.73 3.76
C GLU A 139 6.91 -4.53 5.27
N ARG A 140 6.14 -3.61 5.87
CA ARG A 140 6.11 -3.40 7.32
C ARG A 140 5.68 -4.66 8.08
N GLU A 141 4.63 -5.34 7.60
CA GLU A 141 4.18 -6.61 8.18
C GLU A 141 5.26 -7.69 8.08
N ASN A 142 5.91 -7.80 6.92
CA ASN A 142 7.03 -8.74 6.74
C ASN A 142 8.20 -8.45 7.69
N LEU A 143 8.57 -7.18 7.90
CA LEU A 143 9.61 -6.81 8.86
C LEU A 143 9.23 -7.21 10.29
N PHE A 144 7.98 -7.00 10.67
CA PHE A 144 7.47 -7.41 11.97
C PHE A 144 7.54 -8.94 12.15
N LEU A 145 7.05 -9.70 11.18
CA LEU A 145 7.10 -11.17 11.19
C LEU A 145 8.55 -11.69 11.26
N ARG A 146 9.47 -11.11 10.49
CA ARG A 146 10.90 -11.44 10.55
C ARG A 146 11.48 -11.23 11.95
N SER A 147 11.07 -10.17 12.65
CA SER A 147 11.51 -9.92 14.02
C SER A 147 11.02 -10.98 15.00
N GLN A 148 9.80 -11.51 14.80
CA GLN A 148 9.24 -12.58 15.62
C GLN A 148 9.94 -13.91 15.36
N ILE A 149 10.21 -14.23 14.09
CA ILE A 149 10.97 -15.43 13.70
C ILE A 149 12.33 -15.44 14.39
N LYS A 150 13.07 -14.33 14.35
CA LYS A 150 14.39 -14.22 15.01
C LYS A 150 14.33 -14.49 16.52
N LYS A 151 13.26 -14.07 17.19
CA LYS A 151 13.05 -14.37 18.62
C LYS A 151 12.79 -15.86 18.83
N ALA A 152 11.94 -16.47 18.00
CA ALA A 152 11.65 -17.90 18.06
C ALA A 152 12.90 -18.76 17.81
N GLU A 153 13.72 -18.40 16.82
CA GLU A 153 15.01 -19.05 16.54
C GLU A 153 15.95 -19.01 17.74
N TYR A 154 16.05 -17.86 18.42
CA TYR A 154 16.84 -17.75 19.63
C TYR A 154 16.36 -18.71 20.73
N ILE A 155 15.05 -18.78 20.97
CA ILE A 155 14.45 -19.70 21.95
C ILE A 155 14.76 -21.15 21.60
N ILE A 156 14.62 -21.55 20.34
CA ILE A 156 14.93 -22.91 19.86
C ILE A 156 16.39 -23.26 20.16
N VAL A 157 17.34 -22.36 19.89
CA VAL A 157 18.76 -22.57 20.18
C VAL A 157 18.99 -22.77 21.69
N GLN A 158 18.34 -21.99 22.56
CA GLN A 158 18.46 -22.17 24.01
C GLN A 158 17.87 -23.51 24.47
N ASN A 159 16.71 -23.89 23.96
CA ASN A 159 16.07 -25.17 24.29
C ASN A 159 16.94 -26.36 23.87
N ASN A 160 17.56 -26.31 22.70
CA ASN A 160 18.49 -27.34 22.25
C ASN A 160 19.72 -27.47 23.18
N LYS A 161 20.25 -26.35 23.69
CA LYS A 161 21.32 -26.37 24.70
C LYS A 161 20.87 -26.99 26.02
N ILE A 162 19.63 -26.76 26.43
CA ILE A 162 19.06 -27.36 27.65
C ILE A 162 18.87 -28.87 27.45
N ASN A 163 18.26 -29.29 26.33
CA ASN A 163 18.01 -30.69 26.01
C ASN A 163 19.30 -31.51 25.94
N THR A 164 20.35 -30.96 25.32
CA THR A 164 21.67 -31.63 25.28
C THR A 164 22.28 -31.83 26.67
N LYS A 165 22.13 -30.86 27.58
CA LYS A 165 22.56 -31.02 28.98
C LYS A 165 21.73 -32.07 29.72
N LEU A 166 20.42 -32.07 29.51
CA LEU A 166 19.51 -33.02 30.14
C LEU A 166 19.83 -34.45 29.70
N ASN A 167 20.05 -34.68 28.40
CA ASN A 167 20.41 -36.00 27.87
C ASN A 167 21.69 -36.55 28.49
N ARG A 168 22.75 -35.72 28.59
CA ARG A 168 23.99 -36.14 29.27
C ARG A 168 23.77 -36.53 30.73
N ASN A 169 22.89 -35.81 31.44
CA ASN A 169 22.54 -36.14 32.82
C ASN A 169 21.75 -37.45 32.92
N ILE A 170 20.88 -37.73 31.95
CA ILE A 170 20.14 -38.99 31.86
C ILE A 170 21.12 -40.15 31.62
N GLU A 171 21.98 -40.05 30.60
CA GLU A 171 23.01 -41.06 30.29
C GLU A 171 23.90 -41.36 31.51
N ALA A 172 24.33 -40.31 32.24
CA ALA A 172 25.13 -40.48 33.45
C ALA A 172 24.37 -41.20 34.58
N LYS A 173 23.05 -40.97 34.72
CA LYS A 173 22.21 -41.68 35.69
C LYS A 173 21.93 -43.12 35.27
N GLU A 174 21.70 -43.36 33.98
CA GLU A 174 21.52 -44.70 33.42
C GLU A 174 22.76 -45.57 33.65
N ALA A 175 23.96 -45.02 33.42
CA ALA A 175 25.22 -45.71 33.71
C ALA A 175 25.35 -46.10 35.20
N LYS A 176 24.97 -45.21 36.12
CA LYS A 176 24.95 -45.51 37.56
C LYS A 176 23.95 -46.61 37.92
N ILE A 177 22.77 -46.61 37.30
CA ILE A 177 21.76 -47.66 37.49
C ILE A 177 22.31 -49.02 37.06
N VAL A 178 22.97 -49.09 35.89
CA VAL A 178 23.60 -50.33 35.39
C VAL A 178 24.68 -50.83 36.36
N GLN A 179 25.51 -49.92 36.89
CA GLN A 179 26.52 -50.27 37.90
C GLN A 179 25.88 -50.85 39.16
N ILE A 180 24.90 -50.15 39.75
CA ILE A 180 24.18 -50.60 40.96
C ILE A 180 23.52 -51.96 40.73
N ASN A 181 22.89 -52.18 39.58
CA ASN A 181 22.27 -53.46 39.25
C ASN A 181 23.29 -54.60 39.17
N THR A 182 24.47 -54.32 38.64
CA THR A 182 25.58 -55.29 38.57
C THR A 182 26.09 -55.65 39.97
N GLU A 183 26.31 -54.65 40.83
CA GLU A 183 26.71 -54.85 42.22
C GLU A 183 25.65 -55.64 43.01
N ASN A 184 24.36 -55.28 42.86
CA ASN A 184 23.25 -56.00 43.48
C ASN A 184 23.19 -57.47 43.05
N LYS A 185 23.49 -57.78 41.78
CA LYS A 185 23.55 -59.17 41.30
C LYS A 185 24.68 -59.94 41.99
N LYS A 186 25.87 -59.34 42.14
CA LYS A 186 27.00 -59.94 42.86
C LYS A 186 26.66 -60.19 44.33
N LEU A 187 26.06 -59.21 45.01
CA LEU A 187 25.63 -59.33 46.40
C LEU A 187 24.61 -60.47 46.59
N LYS A 188 23.61 -60.57 45.70
CA LYS A 188 22.63 -61.67 45.74
C LYS A 188 23.30 -63.05 45.60
N GLN A 189 24.29 -63.18 44.73
CA GLN A 189 25.04 -64.43 44.57
C GLN A 189 25.86 -64.76 45.82
N PHE A 190 26.58 -63.78 46.37
CA PHE A 190 27.35 -63.95 47.61
C PHE A 190 26.47 -64.37 48.79
N ILE A 191 25.29 -63.74 48.95
CA ILE A 191 24.30 -64.12 49.98
C ILE A 191 23.90 -65.58 49.80
N LYS A 192 23.55 -66.00 48.58
CA LYS A 192 23.16 -67.40 48.28
C LYS A 192 24.28 -68.40 48.63
N GLU A 193 25.54 -68.06 48.34
CA GLU A 193 26.70 -68.89 48.70
C GLU A 193 26.88 -68.97 50.23
N LYS A 194 26.71 -67.85 50.95
CA LYS A 194 26.78 -67.84 52.41
C LYS A 194 25.64 -68.62 53.06
N ASP A 195 24.41 -68.49 52.55
CA ASP A 195 23.26 -69.26 53.03
C ASP A 195 23.50 -70.77 52.85
N ALA A 196 24.05 -71.21 51.71
CA ALA A 196 24.41 -72.60 51.49
C ALA A 196 25.47 -73.12 52.48
N ASN A 197 26.51 -72.32 52.76
CA ASN A 197 27.52 -72.63 53.75
C ASN A 197 26.93 -72.73 55.17
N ILE A 198 26.02 -71.84 55.54
CA ILE A 198 25.32 -71.88 56.83
C ILE A 198 24.53 -73.19 56.97
N VAL A 199 23.79 -73.60 55.94
CA VAL A 199 23.05 -74.87 55.93
C VAL A 199 24.01 -76.06 56.11
N GLN A 200 25.12 -76.07 55.37
CA GLN A 200 26.13 -77.15 55.47
C GLN A 200 26.71 -77.25 56.90
N ILE A 201 27.14 -76.12 57.47
CA ILE A 201 27.69 -76.06 58.84
C ILE A 201 26.64 -76.46 59.87
N THR A 202 25.38 -76.05 59.69
CA THR A 202 24.28 -76.42 60.60
C THR A 202 24.07 -77.93 60.63
N GLU A 203 24.12 -78.57 59.46
CA GLU A 203 23.99 -80.02 59.32
C GLU A 203 25.18 -80.79 59.87
N GLU A 204 26.40 -80.27 59.66
CA GLU A 204 27.62 -80.82 60.26
C GLU A 204 27.58 -80.71 61.80
N ASN A 205 27.20 -79.54 62.34
CA ASN A 205 27.03 -79.35 63.79
C ASN A 205 25.99 -80.30 64.37
N LYS A 206 24.87 -80.53 63.67
CA LYS A 206 23.84 -81.50 64.08
C LYS A 206 24.40 -82.93 64.13
N ARG A 207 25.19 -83.33 63.13
CA ARG A 207 25.87 -84.64 63.11
C ARG A 207 26.88 -84.79 64.24
N LEU A 208 27.73 -83.78 64.46
CA LEU A 208 28.72 -83.77 65.53
C LEU A 208 28.05 -83.86 66.91
N LYS A 209 26.94 -83.13 67.12
CA LYS A 209 26.16 -83.19 68.35
C LYS A 209 25.61 -84.59 68.62
N LYS A 210 25.04 -85.25 67.60
CA LYS A 210 24.57 -86.64 67.73
C LYS A 210 25.72 -87.61 68.03
N ALA A 211 26.86 -87.45 67.36
CA ALA A 211 28.05 -88.29 67.60
C ALA A 211 28.62 -88.09 69.03
N LEU A 212 28.53 -86.87 69.58
CA LEU A 212 28.89 -86.57 70.95
C LEU A 212 27.94 -87.28 71.93
N GLU A 213 26.63 -87.15 71.75
CA GLU A 213 25.60 -87.84 72.55
C GLU A 213 25.81 -89.37 72.55
N GLU A 214 26.10 -89.98 71.39
CA GLU A 214 26.40 -91.41 71.27
C GLU A 214 27.68 -91.83 72.01
N LYS A 215 28.73 -90.99 72.00
CA LYS A 215 29.96 -91.24 72.76
C LYS A 215 29.71 -91.11 74.27
N GLU A 216 29.00 -90.07 74.69
CA GLU A 216 28.61 -89.86 76.09
C GLU A 216 27.79 -91.05 76.62
N ALA A 217 26.84 -91.56 75.83
CA ALA A 217 26.08 -92.78 76.16
C ALA A 217 26.99 -94.02 76.31
N LYS A 218 27.96 -94.23 75.42
CA LYS A 218 28.93 -95.35 75.52
C LYS A 218 29.84 -95.24 76.75
N VAL A 219 30.25 -94.03 77.12
CA VAL A 219 31.03 -93.78 78.35
C VAL A 219 30.18 -94.06 79.59
N GLY A 220 28.91 -93.62 79.60
CA GLY A 220 27.96 -93.95 80.67
C GLY A 220 27.74 -95.46 80.83
N VAL A 221 27.57 -96.20 79.73
CA VAL A 221 27.41 -97.67 79.73
C VAL A 221 28.68 -98.37 80.23
N ARG A 222 29.88 -97.92 79.86
CA ARG A 222 31.15 -98.44 80.41
C ARG A 222 31.29 -98.18 81.92
N TYR A 223 30.83 -97.02 82.40
CA TYR A 223 30.85 -96.72 83.83
C TYR A 223 29.90 -97.62 84.63
N ILE A 224 28.75 -97.99 84.04
CA ILE A 224 27.78 -98.91 84.65
C ILE A 224 28.27 -100.37 84.61
N LEU A 225 28.83 -100.83 83.49
CA LEU A 225 29.39 -102.18 83.36
C LEU A 225 30.63 -102.39 84.25
N GLY A 226 31.47 -101.36 84.43
CA GLY A 226 32.61 -101.42 85.35
C GLY A 226 32.20 -101.52 86.83
N LYS A 227 30.97 -101.13 87.18
CA LYS A 227 30.41 -101.29 88.53
C LYS A 227 29.70 -102.63 88.77
N MET A 228 29.44 -103.43 87.73
CA MET A 228 28.79 -104.75 87.85
C MET A 228 29.77 -105.94 87.89
N THR A 229 31.08 -105.68 87.98
CA THR A 229 32.13 -106.72 88.07
C THR A 229 32.94 -106.68 89.38
N PHE A 230 32.41 -106.11 90.46
CA PHE A 230 32.96 -106.25 91.82
C PHE A 230 31.85 -106.42 92.84
#